data_AF-E3CE28-F1
#
_entry.id   AF-E3CE28-F1
#
_cell.length_a   1.000
_cell.length_b   1.000
_cell.length_c   1.000
_cell.angle_alpha   90.00
_cell.angle_beta   90.00
_cell.angle_gamma   90.00
#
_symmetry.space_group_name_H-M   'P 1'
#
loop_
_entity.id
_entity.type
_entity.pdbx_description
1 polymer ?
#
loop_
_entity_poly.entity_id
_entity_poly.type
_entity_poly.pdbx_seq_one_letter_code
_entity_poly.pdbx_strand_id
1 'polypeptide(L)' 'MVVKTRKQGNSITITIPSEFNIPSGVKYEAKLLPSGEIIFTPEESNDQVSYVSDKDFDVNIDEIFDEYDDIFKALVEK' A
#
# COMPACT_ATOMS: atom_id res chain seq x y z
N MET A 1 7.21 24.97 -0.78
CA MET A 1 8.39 24.38 -1.45
C MET A 1 8.22 24.53 -2.96
N VAL A 2 9.27 24.86 -3.70
CA VAL A 2 9.22 25.03 -5.17
C VAL A 2 10.14 24.00 -5.80
N VAL A 3 9.62 23.22 -6.74
CA VAL A 3 10.36 22.22 -7.50
C VAL A 3 10.33 22.56 -8.98
N LYS A 4 11.38 22.15 -9.71
CA LYS A 4 11.50 22.41 -11.14
C LYS A 4 11.24 21.13 -11.92
N THR A 5 10.50 21.25 -13.03
CA THR A 5 10.31 20.17 -13.98
C THR A 5 11.57 19.94 -14.82
N ARG A 6 11.81 18.70 -15.24
CA ARG A 6 12.91 18.33 -16.13
C ARG A 6 12.40 17.50 -17.30
N LYS A 7 13.02 17.65 -18.47
CA LYS A 7 12.77 16.79 -19.62
C LYS A 7 13.64 15.54 -19.50
N GLN A 8 13.03 14.37 -19.58
CA GLN A 8 13.69 13.08 -19.60
C GLN A 8 13.21 12.31 -20.83
N GLY A 9 14.04 12.27 -21.87
CA GLY A 9 13.63 11.74 -23.17
C GLY A 9 12.43 12.49 -23.74
N ASN A 10 11.33 11.78 -23.98
CA ASN A 10 10.06 12.33 -24.45
C ASN A 10 9.08 12.70 -23.32
N SER A 11 9.50 12.60 -22.06
CA SER A 11 8.64 12.83 -20.90
C SER A 11 9.09 14.06 -20.11
N ILE A 12 8.17 14.65 -19.35
CA ILE A 12 8.48 15.62 -18.31
C ILE A 12 8.37 14.93 -16.96
N THR A 13 9.37 15.13 -16.12
CA THR A 13 9.42 14.59 -14.76
C THR A 13 9.45 15.74 -13.77
N ILE A 14 8.67 15.63 -12.70
CA ILE A 14 8.73 16.51 -11.54
C ILE A 14 9.23 15.70 -10.34
N THR A 15 10.10 16.31 -9.53
CA THR A 15 10.62 15.64 -8.33
C THR A 15 9.70 15.93 -7.17
N ILE A 16 9.21 14.88 -6.51
CA ILE A 16 8.47 15.02 -5.26
C ILE A 16 9.50 15.01 -4.11
N PRO A 17 9.51 16.03 -3.25
CA PRO A 17 10.43 16.09 -2.12
C PRO A 17 10.26 14.92 -1.14
N SER A 18 11.35 14.51 -0.49
CA SER A 18 11.34 13.41 0.49
C SER A 18 10.46 13.70 1.71
N GLU A 19 10.23 14.97 2.04
CA GLU A 19 9.35 15.41 3.14
C GLU A 19 7.92 14.89 3.03
N PHE A 20 7.47 14.53 1.82
CA PHE A 20 6.14 13.96 1.58
C PHE A 20 6.05 12.46 1.91
N ASN A 21 7.17 11.80 2.24
CA ASN A 21 7.23 10.39 2.61
C ASN A 21 6.50 9.44 1.65
N ILE A 22 6.52 9.73 0.35
CA ILE A 22 5.90 8.87 -0.67
C ILE A 22 6.79 7.63 -0.89
N PRO A 23 6.26 6.41 -0.73
CA PRO A 23 7.04 5.20 -0.91
C PRO A 23 7.41 4.99 -2.39
N SER A 24 8.56 4.37 -2.63
CA SER A 24 9.01 4.02 -3.97
C SER A 24 8.14 2.90 -4.55
N GLY A 25 7.82 2.99 -5.85
CA GLY A 25 7.11 1.92 -6.57
C GLY A 25 5.59 2.07 -6.60
N VAL A 26 5.03 3.12 -6.00
CA VAL A 26 3.59 3.42 -6.08
C VAL A 26 3.25 3.97 -7.47
N LYS A 27 2.19 3.43 -8.06
CA LYS A 27 1.60 3.94 -9.30
C LYS A 27 0.57 5.02 -8.96
N TYR A 28 0.51 6.05 -9.80
CA TYR A 28 -0.42 7.15 -9.62
C TYR A 28 -1.19 7.40 -10.92
N GLU A 29 -2.48 7.59 -10.78
CA GLU A 29 -3.32 8.16 -11.82
C GLU A 29 -3.14 9.69 -11.81
N ALA A 30 -2.76 10.27 -12.95
CA ALA A 30 -2.60 11.71 -13.11
C ALA A 30 -3.82 12.32 -13.80
N LYS A 31 -4.43 13.34 -13.18
CA LYS A 31 -5.55 14.10 -13.73
C LYS A 31 -5.21 15.58 -13.82
N LEU A 32 -5.48 16.19 -14.97
CA LEU A 32 -5.37 17.63 -15.17
C LEU A 32 -6.76 18.25 -14.99
N LEU A 33 -6.91 19.10 -13.99
CA LEU A 33 -8.12 19.88 -13.77
C LEU A 33 -8.19 21.07 -14.73
N PRO A 34 -9.41 21.59 -15.03
CA PRO A 34 -9.57 22.82 -15.80
C PRO A 34 -8.89 24.05 -15.19
N SER A 35 -8.63 24.02 -13.88
CA SER A 35 -7.86 25.06 -13.16
C SER A 35 -6.36 25.06 -13.49
N GLY A 36 -5.86 24.04 -14.20
CA GLY A 36 -4.44 23.85 -14.48
C GLY A 36 -3.70 23.09 -13.39
N GLU A 37 -4.40 22.64 -12.35
CA GLU A 37 -3.83 21.77 -11.31
C GLU A 37 -3.69 20.34 -11.81
N ILE A 38 -2.58 19.69 -11.44
CA ILE A 38 -2.34 18.28 -11.71
C ILE A 38 -2.49 17.52 -10.39
N ILE A 39 -3.47 16.63 -10.32
CA ILE A 39 -3.70 15.76 -9.17
C ILE A 39 -3.14 14.38 -9.49
N PHE A 40 -2.36 13.84 -8.57
CA PHE A 40 -1.88 12.46 -8.59
C PHE A 40 -2.61 11.67 -7.51
N THR A 41 -3.45 10.72 -7.91
CA THR A 41 -4.15 9.82 -6.99
C THR A 41 -3.46 8.46 -7.02
N PRO A 42 -3.03 7.89 -5.88
CA PRO A 42 -2.42 6.57 -5.88
C PRO A 42 -3.41 5.56 -6.47
N GLU A 43 -2.93 4.76 -7.41
CA GLU A 43 -3.65 3.59 -7.88
C GLU A 43 -3.49 2.56 -6.76
N GLU A 44 -4.55 2.36 -5.98
CA GLU A 44 -4.66 1.31 -4.95
C GLU A 44 -4.39 -0.04 -5.63
N SER A 45 -3.13 -0.46 -5.67
CA SER A 45 -2.81 -1.86 -5.79
C SER A 45 -3.32 -2.49 -4.50
N ASN A 46 -4.25 -3.43 -4.59
CA ASN A 46 -4.68 -4.32 -3.51
C ASN A 46 -3.53 -5.09 -2.81
N ASP A 47 -2.28 -4.78 -3.15
CA ASP A 47 -1.04 -5.22 -2.52
C ASP A 47 -0.57 -4.26 -1.42
N GLN A 48 -1.48 -3.50 -0.79
CA GLN A 48 -1.19 -2.92 0.52
C GLN A 48 -1.13 -4.07 1.53
N VAL A 49 0.05 -4.69 1.68
CA VAL A 49 0.37 -5.42 2.90
C VAL A 49 0.45 -4.37 4.00
N SER A 50 -0.69 -4.08 4.64
CA SER A 50 -0.72 -3.36 5.88
C SER A 50 -0.09 -4.26 6.95
N TYR A 51 1.03 -3.82 7.52
CA TYR A 51 1.45 -4.36 8.80
C TYR A 51 0.43 -3.88 9.81
N VAL A 52 -0.56 -4.73 10.10
CA VAL A 52 -1.50 -4.54 11.19
C VAL A 52 -0.65 -4.51 12.46
N SER A 53 -0.58 -3.37 13.13
CA SER A 53 -0.01 -3.33 14.48
C SER A 53 -0.91 -4.15 15.39
N ASP A 54 -0.35 -4.89 16.35
CA ASP A 54 -1.03 -5.86 17.24
C ASP A 54 -2.36 -5.40 17.88
N LYS A 55 -2.68 -4.10 17.82
CA LYS A 55 -3.90 -3.48 18.35
C LYS A 55 -5.15 -3.66 17.49
N ASP A 56 -5.00 -3.96 16.20
CA ASP A 56 -6.13 -4.13 15.26
C ASP A 56 -6.32 -5.59 14.83
N PHE A 57 -5.57 -6.52 15.43
CA PHE A 57 -5.73 -7.96 15.22
C PHE A 57 -6.89 -8.49 16.08
N ASP A 58 -8.12 -8.05 15.80
CA ASP A 58 -9.33 -8.67 16.35
C ASP A 58 -9.70 -9.90 15.49
N VAL A 59 -8.70 -10.72 15.23
CA VAL A 59 -8.89 -12.03 14.61
C VAL A 59 -9.36 -12.92 15.74
N ASN A 60 -10.54 -13.52 15.60
CA ASN A 60 -11.05 -14.47 16.57
C ASN A 60 -10.19 -15.73 16.51
N ILE A 61 -9.06 -15.69 17.23
CA ILE A 61 -8.03 -16.74 17.26
C ILE A 61 -8.67 -18.09 17.63
N ASP A 62 -9.73 -18.08 18.42
CA ASP A 62 -10.48 -19.26 18.83
C ASP A 62 -11.12 -19.96 17.61
N GLU A 63 -11.68 -19.22 16.66
CA GLU A 63 -12.30 -19.77 15.45
C GLU A 63 -11.26 -20.40 14.50
N ILE A 64 -10.04 -19.86 14.48
CA ILE A 64 -8.91 -20.43 13.75
C ILE A 64 -8.42 -21.71 14.42
N PHE A 65 -8.35 -21.76 15.75
CA PHE A 65 -7.93 -22.98 16.44
C PHE A 65 -8.97 -24.10 16.32
N ASP A 66 -10.26 -23.77 16.32
CA ASP A 66 -11.33 -24.75 16.12
C ASP A 66 -11.27 -25.42 14.73
N GLU A 67 -10.92 -24.68 13.67
CA GLU A 67 -10.79 -25.25 12.31
C GLU A 67 -9.62 -26.24 12.19
N TYR A 68 -8.55 -26.04 12.97
CA TYR A 68 -7.34 -26.87 12.91
C TYR A 68 -7.23 -27.90 14.05
N ASP A 69 -8.20 -27.95 14.98
CA ASP A 69 -8.18 -28.83 16.14
C ASP A 69 -8.07 -30.31 15.74
N ASP A 70 -8.74 -30.71 14.66
CA ASP A 70 -8.67 -32.07 14.11
C ASP A 70 -7.27 -32.43 13.59
N ILE A 71 -6.54 -31.45 13.04
CA ILE A 71 -5.16 -31.63 12.56
C ILE A 71 -4.21 -31.78 13.77
N PHE A 72 -4.42 -30.99 14.83
CA PHE A 72 -3.62 -31.10 16.05
C PHE A 72 -3.88 -32.43 16.78
N LYS A 73 -5.13 -32.88 16.88
CA LYS A 73 -5.48 -34.18 17.47
C LYS A 73 -4.82 -35.34 16.73
N ALA A 74 -4.86 -35.34 15.40
CA ALA A 74 -4.22 -36.37 14.59
C ALA A 74 -2.69 -36.44 14.78
N LEU A 75 -2.06 -35.33 15.18
CA LEU A 75 -0.63 -35.24 15.42
C LEU A 75 -0.23 -35.67 16.84
N VAL A 76 -1.12 -35.47 17.82
CA VAL A 76 -0.92 -35.83 19.24
C VAL A 76 -1.24 -37.30 19.52
N GLU A 77 -2.17 -37.89 18.76
CA GLU A 77 -2.55 -39.31 18.90
C GLU A 77 -1.59 -40.30 18.19
N LYS A 78 -0.40 -39.86 17.81
CA LYS A 78 0.65 -40.69 17.19
C LYS A 78 1.89 -40.82 18.08
#